data_AF-A0A5B8Z9T3-F1
#
_entry.id   AF-A0A5B8Z9T3-F1
#
_cell.length_a   1.000
_cell.length_b   1.000
_cell.length_c   1.000
_cell.angle_alpha   90.00
_cell.angle_beta   90.00
_cell.angle_gamma   90.00
#
_symmetry.space_group_name_H-M   'P 1'
#
loop_
_entity.id
_entity.type
_entity.pdbx_description
1 polymer ?
#
loop_
_entity_poly.entity_id
_entity_poly.type
_entity_poly.pdbx_seq_one_letter_code
_entity_poly.pdbx_strand_id
1 'polypeptide(L)'
;MKRFGVFILLLAFLAGCTNFNRGVEEFSGTNEDNDGMTNVTNRLDREDTQEWTMDSQNPNFLPLDRKDNVNNQSDINKARQVIEETGAYRAGQVWINGDDMWVTAYKKGMMTESEKVDAASKLRKQLLKALPRYHIEVKIQEDRT
;
A
#
# COMPACT_ATOMS: atom_id res chain seq x y z
N MET A 1 -58.24 -5.68 -0.79
CA MET A 1 -57.04 -6.26 -0.15
C MET A 1 -55.93 -6.70 -1.13
N LYS A 2 -56.18 -6.97 -2.42
CA LYS A 2 -55.12 -7.37 -3.38
C LYS A 2 -54.20 -6.22 -3.87
N ARG A 3 -54.66 -4.96 -3.82
CA ARG A 3 -53.87 -3.78 -4.23
C ARG A 3 -52.89 -3.27 -3.16
N PHE A 4 -53.10 -3.64 -1.89
CA PHE A 4 -52.19 -3.29 -0.79
C PHE A 4 -50.92 -4.15 -0.78
N GLY A 5 -50.99 -5.40 -1.22
CA GLY A 5 -49.82 -6.29 -1.28
C GLY A 5 -48.76 -5.83 -2.30
N VAL A 6 -49.18 -5.22 -3.41
CA VAL A 6 -48.26 -4.70 -4.44
C VAL A 6 -47.47 -3.49 -3.92
N PHE A 7 -48.08 -2.66 -3.09
CA PHE A 7 -47.41 -1.49 -2.48
C PHE A 7 -46.33 -1.90 -1.46
N ILE A 8 -46.55 -2.98 -0.71
CA ILE A 8 -45.57 -3.50 0.26
C ILE A 8 -44.38 -4.17 -0.45
N LEU A 9 -44.61 -4.86 -1.58
CA LEU A 9 -43.53 -5.47 -2.37
C LEU A 9 -42.59 -4.41 -2.99
N LEU A 10 -43.12 -3.24 -3.37
CA LEU A 10 -42.35 -2.17 -4.01
C LEU A 10 -41.45 -1.40 -3.02
N LEU A 11 -41.84 -1.31 -1.75
CA LEU A 11 -41.05 -0.69 -0.68
C LEU A 11 -39.82 -1.52 -0.26
N ALA A 12 -39.86 -2.84 -0.44
CA ALA A 12 -38.74 -3.72 -0.09
C ALA A 12 -37.51 -3.55 -1.00
N PHE A 13 -37.69 -3.06 -2.24
CA PHE A 13 -36.59 -2.82 -3.18
C PHE A 13 -35.83 -1.50 -2.93
N LEU A 14 -36.34 -0.60 -2.07
CA LEU A 14 -35.72 0.70 -1.77
C LEU A 14 -34.82 0.71 -0.52
N ALA A 15 -34.77 -0.39 0.25
CA ALA A 15 -33.96 -0.47 1.48
C ALA A 15 -32.50 -0.92 1.24
N GLY A 16 -32.10 -1.15 -0.01
CA GLY A 16 -30.77 -1.66 -0.37
C GLY A 16 -29.78 -0.60 -0.82
N CYS A 17 -29.54 0.45 -0.04
CA CYS A 17 -28.40 1.37 -0.20
C CYS A 17 -28.10 2.07 1.14
N THR A 18 -27.53 1.35 2.11
CA THR A 18 -26.83 2.00 3.24
C THR A 18 -25.36 2.15 2.88
N ASN A 19 -24.95 3.41 2.80
CA ASN A 19 -23.63 3.88 2.45
C ASN A 19 -22.55 3.32 3.39
N PHE A 20 -21.55 2.67 2.81
CA PHE A 20 -20.26 2.39 3.44
C PHE A 20 -19.46 3.70 3.48
N ASN A 21 -19.80 4.61 4.39
CA ASN A 21 -19.03 5.82 4.59
C ASN A 21 -17.86 5.50 5.53
N ARG A 22 -16.67 5.41 4.94
CA ARG A 22 -15.38 5.37 5.64
C ARG A 22 -15.30 6.60 6.54
N GLY A 23 -15.30 6.37 7.85
CA GLY A 23 -14.97 7.40 8.83
C GLY A 23 -13.58 7.95 8.55
N VAL A 24 -13.52 9.22 8.17
CA VAL A 24 -12.35 10.06 8.33
C VAL A 24 -12.30 10.39 9.82
N GLU A 25 -11.42 9.74 10.57
CA GLU A 25 -11.03 10.20 11.90
C GLU A 25 -9.61 10.78 11.84
N GLU A 26 -9.63 12.10 11.76
CA GLU A 26 -8.71 13.08 12.30
C GLU A 26 -7.62 12.51 13.26
N PHE A 27 -6.38 12.51 12.78
CA PHE A 27 -5.19 12.31 13.60
C PHE A 27 -4.96 13.56 14.46
N SER A 28 -5.51 13.57 15.68
CA SER A 28 -5.03 14.44 16.76
C SER A 28 -4.53 13.58 17.91
N GLY A 29 -3.24 13.28 17.89
CA GLY A 29 -2.55 12.67 19.02
C GLY A 29 -2.41 13.69 20.14
N THR A 30 -3.13 13.49 21.24
CA THR A 30 -2.87 14.21 22.49
C THR A 30 -2.19 13.22 23.43
N ASN A 31 -0.88 13.39 23.60
CA ASN A 31 -0.09 12.69 24.61
C ASN A 31 -0.43 13.27 25.98
N GLU A 32 -1.01 12.47 26.86
CA GLU A 32 -0.96 12.73 28.31
C GLU A 32 -0.79 11.39 29.04
N ASP A 33 0.46 11.07 29.38
CA ASP A 33 0.78 10.13 30.43
C ASP A 33 0.41 10.75 31.78
N ASN A 34 -0.43 10.08 32.57
CA ASN A 34 -0.50 10.29 34.02
C ASN A 34 -0.98 9.02 34.73
N ASP A 35 -0.09 8.49 35.55
CA ASP A 35 -0.36 7.86 36.85
C ASP A 35 -0.93 6.43 36.87
N GLY A 36 -0.06 5.48 37.24
CA GLY A 36 -0.30 4.53 38.33
C GLY A 36 -1.54 3.62 38.28
N MET A 37 -1.31 2.37 37.88
CA MET A 37 -2.05 1.17 38.33
C MET A 37 -3.53 1.06 37.87
N THR A 38 -3.77 0.30 36.79
CA THR A 38 -5.08 -0.36 36.58
C THR A 38 -4.94 -1.85 36.31
N ASN A 39 -5.86 -2.58 36.94
CA ASN A 39 -5.85 -4.00 37.24
C ASN A 39 -5.92 -4.90 36.00
N VAL A 40 -5.28 -6.07 36.13
CA VAL A 40 -5.39 -7.23 35.23
C VAL A 40 -6.87 -7.62 35.11
N THR A 41 -7.53 -7.11 34.07
CA THR A 41 -8.79 -7.65 33.59
C THR A 41 -8.48 -8.35 32.29
N ASN A 42 -8.90 -9.62 32.23
CA ASN A 42 -8.70 -10.54 31.12
C ASN A 42 -9.32 -9.98 29.83
N ARG A 43 -8.58 -9.11 29.13
CA ARG A 43 -8.77 -8.77 27.73
C ARG A 43 -7.55 -9.28 26.99
N LEU A 44 -7.81 -9.93 25.87
CA LEU A 44 -6.81 -10.45 24.95
C LEU A 44 -6.00 -9.27 24.40
N ASP A 45 -5.02 -8.80 25.16
CA ASP A 45 -3.99 -7.93 24.64
C ASP A 45 -3.15 -8.78 23.71
N ARG A 46 -3.45 -8.58 22.44
CA ARG A 46 -2.63 -8.95 21.29
C ARG A 46 -1.25 -8.36 21.53
N GLU A 47 -0.41 -9.12 22.20
CA GLU A 47 1.02 -8.93 22.25
C GLU A 47 1.47 -8.94 20.80
N ASP A 48 1.72 -7.75 20.24
CA ASP A 48 2.42 -7.56 18.98
C ASP A 48 3.90 -7.83 19.25
N THR A 49 4.20 -9.01 19.77
CA THR A 49 5.47 -9.65 19.48
C THR A 49 5.40 -9.92 17.99
N GLN A 50 5.90 -8.97 17.19
CA GLN A 50 6.47 -9.28 15.90
C GLN A 50 7.52 -10.35 16.19
N GLU A 51 7.08 -11.60 16.13
CA GLU A 51 7.93 -12.77 16.16
C GLU A 51 8.81 -12.61 14.93
N TRP A 52 10.02 -12.08 15.13
CA TRP A 52 11.04 -12.00 14.09
C TRP A 52 11.40 -13.44 13.75
N THR A 53 10.64 -14.03 12.85
CA THR A 53 10.92 -15.34 12.29
C THR A 53 12.28 -15.26 11.58
N MET A 54 13.08 -16.31 11.65
CA MET A 54 14.50 -16.24 11.21
C MET A 54 14.67 -15.91 9.71
N ASP A 55 13.62 -16.07 8.91
CA ASP A 55 13.50 -15.63 7.52
C ASP A 55 13.48 -14.09 7.37
N SER A 56 12.94 -13.35 8.35
CA SER A 56 12.91 -11.87 8.33
C SER A 56 14.29 -11.22 8.40
N GLN A 57 15.33 -11.98 8.79
CA GLN A 57 16.69 -11.48 8.93
C GLN A 57 17.57 -11.69 7.68
N ASN A 58 17.12 -12.51 6.73
CA ASN A 58 17.86 -12.74 5.49
C ASN A 58 17.00 -12.37 4.27
N PRO A 59 17.28 -11.24 3.60
CA PRO A 59 16.46 -10.78 2.47
C PRO A 59 16.48 -11.73 1.26
N ASN A 60 17.34 -12.75 1.25
CA ASN A 60 17.38 -13.79 0.21
C ASN A 60 16.66 -15.09 0.61
N PHE A 61 16.06 -15.21 1.80
CA PHE A 61 15.26 -16.38 2.16
C PHE A 61 13.88 -16.30 1.50
N LEU A 62 13.37 -17.44 1.01
CA LEU A 62 11.99 -17.53 0.54
C LEU A 62 11.06 -17.43 1.75
N PRO A 63 10.11 -16.49 1.79
CA PRO A 63 9.17 -16.37 2.91
C PRO A 63 8.30 -17.64 2.97
N LEU A 64 8.29 -18.30 4.12
CA LEU A 64 7.51 -19.53 4.36
C LEU A 64 6.11 -19.22 4.91
N ASP A 65 5.86 -17.98 5.30
CA ASP A 65 4.65 -17.47 5.87
C ASP A 65 4.03 -16.37 5.00
N ARG A 66 2.78 -16.58 4.56
CA ARG A 66 2.01 -15.65 3.71
C ARG A 66 1.62 -14.34 4.42
N LYS A 67 2.33 -13.94 5.47
CA LYS A 67 2.02 -12.79 6.31
C LYS A 67 3.18 -11.78 6.29
N ASP A 68 3.71 -11.57 5.08
CA ASP A 68 4.82 -10.68 4.69
C ASP A 68 4.57 -9.17 4.91
N ASN A 69 3.99 -8.76 6.03
CA ASN A 69 3.80 -7.35 6.31
C ASN A 69 5.11 -6.65 6.72
N VAL A 70 6.13 -7.42 7.15
CA VAL A 70 7.37 -6.86 7.69
C VAL A 70 8.34 -6.42 6.57
N ASN A 71 8.36 -7.09 5.42
CA ASN A 71 9.39 -6.83 4.40
C ASN A 71 8.97 -5.84 3.30
N ASN A 72 7.67 -5.62 3.10
CA ASN A 72 7.17 -4.74 2.03
C ASN A 72 7.68 -3.30 2.15
N GLN A 73 7.80 -2.77 3.38
CA GLN A 73 8.27 -1.39 3.57
C GLN A 73 9.76 -1.24 3.22
N SER A 74 10.59 -2.27 3.50
CA SER A 74 12.01 -2.26 3.17
C SER A 74 12.20 -2.25 1.65
N ASP A 75 11.45 -3.09 0.94
CA ASP A 75 11.49 -3.21 -0.52
C ASP A 75 10.92 -1.95 -1.21
N ILE A 76 9.86 -1.35 -0.66
CA ILE A 76 9.34 -0.04 -1.10
C ILE A 76 10.43 1.04 -0.95
N ASN A 77 11.12 1.08 0.19
CA ASN A 77 12.19 2.06 0.41
C ASN A 77 13.37 1.83 -0.54
N LYS A 78 13.72 0.56 -0.79
CA LYS A 78 14.77 0.20 -1.75
C LYS A 78 14.41 0.63 -3.17
N ALA A 79 13.15 0.44 -3.60
CA ALA A 79 12.68 0.90 -4.90
C ALA A 79 12.80 2.42 -5.03
N ARG A 80 12.39 3.19 -4.00
CA ARG A 80 12.56 4.65 -3.99
C ARG A 80 14.02 5.07 -4.09
N GLN A 81 14.88 4.45 -3.31
CA GLN A 81 16.33 4.70 -3.35
C GLN A 81 16.90 4.47 -4.75
N VAL A 82 16.58 3.35 -5.39
CA VAL A 82 17.07 3.03 -6.76
C VAL A 82 16.61 4.08 -7.78
N ILE A 83 15.38 4.58 -7.66
CA ILE A 83 14.86 5.64 -8.55
C ILE A 83 15.64 6.93 -8.34
N GLU A 84 15.86 7.33 -7.09
CA GLU A 84 16.56 8.58 -6.74
C GLU A 84 18.05 8.54 -7.11
N GLU A 85 18.71 7.39 -6.92
CA GLU A 85 20.11 7.17 -7.29
C GLU A 85 20.38 7.34 -8.79
N THR A 86 19.35 7.23 -9.64
CA THR A 86 19.51 7.54 -11.07
C THR A 86 19.79 9.02 -11.35
N GLY A 87 19.39 9.92 -10.43
CA GLY A 87 19.43 11.38 -10.60
C GLY A 87 18.51 11.93 -11.69
N ALA A 88 17.85 11.07 -12.48
CA ALA A 88 17.01 11.47 -13.61
C ALA A 88 15.52 11.54 -13.26
N TYR A 89 15.12 10.90 -12.15
CA TYR A 89 13.74 10.78 -11.72
C TYR A 89 13.59 11.14 -10.24
N ARG A 90 12.40 11.65 -9.89
CA ARG A 90 11.95 11.75 -8.51
C ARG A 90 11.03 10.58 -8.20
N ALA A 91 11.27 9.90 -7.07
CA ALA A 91 10.41 8.81 -6.63
C ALA A 91 9.01 9.32 -6.30
N GLY A 92 7.99 8.60 -6.77
CA GLY A 92 6.59 8.86 -6.48
C GLY A 92 5.97 7.78 -5.59
N GLN A 93 4.72 7.46 -5.89
CA GLN A 93 4.01 6.39 -5.20
C GLN A 93 4.60 5.03 -5.58
N VAL A 94 4.85 4.20 -4.56
CA VAL A 94 5.31 2.82 -4.70
C VAL A 94 4.45 1.97 -3.77
N TRP A 95 3.89 0.89 -4.29
CA TRP A 95 3.11 -0.07 -3.51
C TRP A 95 3.31 -1.49 -4.03
N ILE A 96 3.09 -2.46 -3.15
CA ILE A 96 3.27 -3.88 -3.41
C ILE A 96 1.94 -4.58 -3.17
N ASN A 97 1.57 -5.50 -4.06
CA ASN A 97 0.44 -6.39 -3.91
C ASN A 97 0.88 -7.83 -4.26
N GLY A 98 1.23 -8.62 -3.25
CA GLY A 98 1.82 -9.94 -3.45
C GLY A 98 3.16 -9.83 -4.19
N ASP A 99 3.26 -10.48 -5.35
CA ASP A 99 4.46 -10.47 -6.19
C ASP A 99 4.54 -9.28 -7.14
N ASP A 100 3.49 -8.46 -7.23
CA ASP A 100 3.44 -7.31 -8.14
C ASP A 100 3.81 -6.02 -7.42
N MET A 101 4.75 -5.26 -7.98
CA MET A 101 5.18 -3.95 -7.50
C MET A 101 4.82 -2.87 -8.52
N TRP A 102 4.11 -1.84 -8.06
CA TRP A 102 3.70 -0.71 -8.89
C TRP A 102 4.50 0.52 -8.48
N VAL A 103 5.12 1.16 -9.48
CA VAL A 103 6.03 2.28 -9.28
C VAL A 103 5.60 3.45 -10.16
N THR A 104 5.41 4.61 -9.55
CA THR A 104 5.31 5.88 -10.26
C THR A 104 6.58 6.69 -10.05
N ALA A 105 7.19 7.16 -11.14
CA ALA A 105 8.35 8.04 -11.10
C ALA A 105 8.10 9.30 -11.92
N TYR A 106 8.61 10.42 -11.43
CA TYR A 106 8.43 11.73 -12.04
C TYR A 106 9.71 12.17 -12.76
N LYS A 107 9.59 12.63 -14.00
CA LYS A 107 10.69 13.21 -14.77
C LYS A 107 10.37 14.65 -15.13
N LYS A 108 11.33 15.55 -14.96
CA LYS A 108 11.17 16.97 -15.33
C LYS A 108 11.03 17.12 -16.84
N GLY A 109 10.16 18.05 -17.24
CA GLY A 109 9.91 18.40 -18.64
C GLY A 109 8.80 17.57 -19.28
N MET A 110 8.39 18.00 -20.48
CA MET A 110 7.37 17.30 -21.26
C MET A 110 7.97 16.09 -21.96
N MET A 111 7.19 15.02 -22.08
CA MET A 111 7.61 13.79 -22.75
C MET A 111 6.50 13.32 -23.68
N THR A 112 6.90 12.85 -24.85
CA THR A 112 5.99 12.10 -25.73
C THR A 112 5.68 10.72 -25.12
N GLU A 113 4.60 10.08 -25.57
CA GLU A 113 4.22 8.76 -25.06
C GLU A 113 5.30 7.69 -25.33
N SER A 114 5.98 7.76 -26.47
CA SER A 114 7.11 6.85 -26.76
C SER A 114 8.28 7.06 -25.80
N GLU A 115 8.60 8.31 -25.47
CA GLU A 115 9.67 8.61 -24.51
C GLU A 115 9.32 8.12 -23.10
N LYS A 116 8.04 8.20 -22.71
CA LYS A 116 7.56 7.66 -21.42
C LYS A 116 7.71 6.15 -21.36
N VAL A 117 7.33 5.44 -22.42
CA VAL A 117 7.47 3.98 -22.53
C VAL A 117 8.95 3.56 -22.48
N ASP A 118 9.81 4.24 -23.22
CA ASP A 118 11.26 3.95 -23.21
C ASP A 118 11.89 4.22 -21.83
N ALA A 119 11.52 5.32 -21.20
CA ALA A 119 11.97 5.66 -19.85
C ALA A 119 11.48 4.64 -18.81
N ALA A 120 10.21 4.24 -18.88
CA ALA A 120 9.63 3.21 -18.02
C ALA A 120 10.38 1.88 -18.17
N SER A 121 10.66 1.45 -19.41
CA SER A 121 11.40 0.22 -19.70
C SER A 121 12.83 0.25 -19.14
N LYS A 122 13.53 1.39 -19.25
CA LYS A 122 14.88 1.56 -18.69
C LYS A 122 14.86 1.49 -17.16
N LEU A 123 13.95 2.23 -16.52
CA LEU A 123 13.83 2.24 -15.06
C LEU A 123 13.40 0.87 -14.51
N ARG A 124 12.46 0.20 -15.19
CA ARG A 124 12.04 -1.17 -14.86
C ARG A 124 13.21 -2.14 -14.85
N LYS A 125 14.13 -2.07 -15.82
CA LYS A 125 15.33 -2.93 -15.84
C LYS A 125 16.26 -2.67 -14.65
N GLN A 126 16.36 -1.43 -14.18
CA GLN A 126 17.17 -1.10 -13.01
C GLN A 126 16.52 -1.62 -11.73
N LEU A 127 15.22 -1.42 -11.59
CA LEU A 127 14.44 -1.93 -10.45
C LEU A 127 14.47 -3.46 -10.39
N LEU A 128 14.30 -4.16 -11.52
CA LEU A 128 14.39 -5.63 -11.57
C LEU A 128 15.78 -6.16 -11.18
N LYS A 129 16.85 -5.41 -11.42
CA LYS A 129 18.20 -5.79 -10.95
C LYS A 129 18.34 -5.68 -9.44
N ALA A 130 17.69 -4.69 -8.83
CA ALA A 130 17.75 -4.46 -7.40
C ALA A 130 16.76 -5.33 -6.61
N LEU A 131 15.60 -5.62 -7.22
CA LEU A 131 14.45 -6.27 -6.59
C LEU A 131 13.91 -7.38 -7.53
N PRO A 132 14.69 -8.46 -7.76
CA PRO A 132 14.39 -9.46 -8.80
C PRO A 132 13.18 -10.34 -8.48
N ARG A 133 12.70 -10.37 -7.24
CA ARG A 133 11.56 -11.17 -6.79
C ARG A 133 10.19 -10.66 -7.27
N TYR A 134 10.10 -9.40 -7.71
CA TYR A 134 8.82 -8.75 -8.04
C TYR A 134 8.59 -8.64 -9.54
N HIS A 135 7.33 -8.71 -9.96
CA HIS A 135 6.89 -8.19 -11.25
C HIS A 135 6.69 -6.69 -11.12
N ILE A 136 7.56 -5.92 -11.77
CA ILE A 136 7.59 -4.47 -11.59
C ILE A 136 6.93 -3.78 -12.79
N GLU A 137 5.87 -3.02 -12.50
CA GLU A 137 5.20 -2.13 -13.44
C GLU A 137 5.57 -0.68 -13.13
N VAL A 138 6.04 0.05 -14.15
CA VAL A 138 6.57 1.39 -14.00
C VAL A 138 5.77 2.38 -14.84
N LYS A 139 5.29 3.44 -14.19
CA LYS A 139 4.64 4.59 -14.83
C LYS A 139 5.51 5.82 -14.69
N ILE A 140 5.86 6.44 -15.82
CA ILE A 140 6.56 7.73 -15.85
C ILE A 140 5.52 8.85 -15.99
N GLN A 141 5.61 9.83 -15.10
CA GLN A 141 4.81 11.04 -15.14
C GLN A 141 5.70 12.27 -15.31
N GLU A 142 5.18 13.29 -15.97
CA GLU A 142 5.86 14.58 -16.13
C GLU A 142 5.77 15.36 -14.82
N ASP A 143 6.89 15.87 -14.35
CA ASP A 143 6.94 16.87 -13.29
C ASP A 143 6.94 18.26 -13.93
N ARG A 144 5.85 19.00 -13.71
CA ARG A 144 5.65 20.37 -14.25
C ARG A 144 6.12 21.46 -13.27
N THR A 145 6.71 21.06 -12.14
CA THR A 145 7.21 21.98 -11.11
C THR A 145 8.69 22.32 -11.26
#